data_AF-A0A5C7UXL9-F1
#
_entry.id   AF-A0A5C7UXL9-F1
#
_cell.length_a   1.000
_cell.length_b   1.000
_cell.length_c   1.000
_cell.angle_alpha   90.00
_cell.angle_beta   90.00
_cell.angle_gamma   90.00
#
_symmetry.space_group_name_H-M   'P 1'
#
loop_
_entity.id
_entity.type
_entity.pdbx_description
1 polymer ?
#
loop_
_entity_poly.entity_id
_entity_poly.type
_entity_poly.pdbx_seq_one_letter_code
_entity_poly.pdbx_strand_id
1 'polypeptide(L)' 'METETLNKLRIEALLLPEAERAELAYALVKSLDTHTDANVMEAWDQEIHRRLAEIDTGTAKLIDRNEFRQRMRDRIGG' A
#
# COMPACT_ATOMS: atom_id res chain seq x y z
N MET A 1 -17.05 12.07 -22.40
CA MET A 1 -17.41 13.16 -21.47
C MET A 1 -16.67 13.03 -20.13
N GLU A 2 -16.40 11.82 -19.63
CA GLU A 2 -15.65 11.58 -18.36
C GLU A 2 -14.19 12.11 -18.35
N THR A 3 -13.58 12.33 -19.51
CA THR A 3 -12.16 12.65 -19.63
C THR A 3 -11.82 14.14 -19.57
N GLU A 4 -12.74 15.05 -19.92
CA GLU A 4 -12.45 16.50 -19.97
C GLU A 4 -12.37 17.10 -18.55
N THR A 5 -13.34 16.76 -17.69
CA THR A 5 -13.33 17.15 -16.27
C THR A 5 -12.09 16.61 -15.56
N LEU A 6 -11.73 15.35 -15.79
CA LEU A 6 -10.55 14.74 -15.19
C LEU A 6 -9.26 15.44 -15.63
N ASN A 7 -9.14 15.79 -16.92
CA ASN A 7 -7.98 16.50 -17.43
C ASN A 7 -7.86 17.91 -16.85
N LYS A 8 -8.99 18.64 -16.72
CA LYS A 8 -9.02 19.95 -16.08
C LYS A 8 -8.57 19.89 -14.62
N LEU A 9 -9.14 18.97 -13.83
CA LEU A 9 -8.76 18.78 -12.43
C LEU A 9 -7.29 18.38 -12.28
N ARG A 10 -6.76 17.56 -13.19
CA ARG A 10 -5.33 17.20 -13.19
C ARG A 10 -4.44 18.42 -13.40
N ILE A 11 -4.77 19.27 -14.37
CA ILE A 11 -3.99 20.49 -14.66
C ILE A 11 -4.04 21.42 -13.44
N GLU A 12 -5.21 21.65 -12.87
CA GLU A 12 -5.37 22.51 -11.69
C GLU A 12 -4.61 21.96 -10.47
N ALA A 13 -4.70 20.65 -10.21
CA ALA A 13 -3.97 20.00 -9.11
C ALA A 13 -2.44 20.14 -9.26
N LEU A 14 -1.91 20.07 -10.49
CA LEU A 14 -0.47 20.21 -10.73
C LEU A 14 0.05 21.64 -10.53
N LEU A 15 -0.83 22.65 -10.56
CA LEU A 15 -0.48 24.05 -10.31
C LEU A 15 -0.42 24.39 -8.81
N LEU A 16 -0.95 23.55 -7.93
CA LEU A 16 -0.92 23.77 -6.49
C LEU A 16 0.52 23.69 -5.94
N PRO A 17 0.83 24.37 -4.82
CA PRO A 17 2.07 24.15 -4.07
C PRO A 17 2.26 22.69 -3.65
N GLU A 18 3.51 22.26 -3.45
CA GLU A 18 3.83 20.87 -3.14
C GLU A 18 3.07 20.30 -1.94
N ALA A 19 2.96 21.06 -0.86
CA ALA A 19 2.25 20.65 0.34
C ALA A 19 0.75 20.39 0.07
N GLU A 20 0.10 21.29 -0.68
CA GLU A 20 -1.31 21.17 -1.04
C GLU A 20 -1.55 20.00 -2.01
N ARG A 21 -0.61 19.75 -2.94
CA ARG A 21 -0.66 18.55 -3.79
C ARG A 21 -0.56 17.27 -2.97
N ALA A 22 0.33 17.22 -1.99
CA ALA A 22 0.48 16.06 -1.12
C ALA A 22 -0.79 15.80 -0.28
N GLU A 23 -1.40 16.86 0.25
CA GLU A 23 -2.67 16.78 0.98
C GLU A 23 -3.81 16.27 0.07
N LEU A 24 -3.95 16.83 -1.13
CA LEU A 24 -4.96 16.40 -2.10
C LEU A 24 -4.75 14.95 -2.53
N ALA A 25 -3.50 14.55 -2.81
CA ALA A 25 -3.18 13.16 -3.16
C ALA A 25 -3.55 12.19 -2.03
N TYR A 26 -3.24 12.54 -0.78
CA TYR A 26 -3.62 11.75 0.38
C TYR A 26 -5.15 11.61 0.50
N ALA A 27 -5.90 12.72 0.39
CA ALA A 27 -7.35 12.70 0.47
C ALA A 27 -7.98 11.83 -0.64
N LEU A 28 -7.47 11.92 -1.86
CA LEU A 28 -7.93 11.10 -2.99
C LEU A 28 -7.63 9.62 -2.76
N VAL A 29 -6.42 9.25 -2.34
CA VAL A 29 -6.07 7.85 -2.02
C VAL A 29 -6.98 7.32 -0.91
N LYS A 30 -7.17 8.09 0.18
CA LYS A 30 -8.06 7.71 1.28
C LYS A 30 -9.51 7.54 0.83
N SER A 31 -9.96 8.31 -0.16
CA SER A 31 -11.32 8.15 -0.72
C SER A 31 -11.51 6.83 -1.48
N LEU A 32 -10.42 6.19 -1.92
CA LEU A 32 -10.44 4.88 -2.57
C LEU A 32 -10.48 3.73 -1.56
N ASP A 33 -10.10 3.96 -0.29
CA ASP A 33 -10.12 2.98 0.80
C ASP A 33 -11.55 2.69 1.32
N THR A 34 -12.55 2.64 0.44
CA THR A 34 -13.97 2.46 0.79
C THR A 34 -14.41 1.00 0.91
N HIS A 35 -13.57 0.05 0.49
CA HIS A 35 -13.81 -1.38 0.65
C HIS A 35 -12.75 -1.98 1.58
N THR A 36 -12.96 -1.84 2.89
CA THR A 36 -12.42 -2.83 3.81
C THR A 36 -13.42 -3.97 3.81
N ASP A 37 -13.14 -5.06 3.09
CA ASP A 37 -13.91 -6.29 3.26
C ASP A 37 -13.88 -6.60 4.76
N ALA A 38 -15.04 -6.80 5.39
CA ALA A 38 -15.11 -6.95 6.86
C ALA A 38 -14.20 -8.09 7.36
N ASN A 39 -13.91 -9.04 6.48
CA ASN A 39 -13.07 -10.20 6.73
C ASN A 39 -11.58 -9.95 6.49
N VAL A 40 -11.15 -8.79 5.95
CA VAL A 40 -9.71 -8.49 5.75
C VAL A 40 -8.98 -8.53 7.08
N MET A 41 -9.52 -7.87 8.10
CA MET A 41 -8.89 -7.81 9.42
C MET A 41 -8.77 -9.21 10.04
N GLU A 42 -9.85 -9.97 9.99
CA GLU A 42 -9.87 -11.35 10.50
C GLU A 42 -8.91 -12.27 9.73
N ALA A 43 -8.86 -12.17 8.40
CA ALA A 43 -7.94 -12.93 7.57
C ALA A 43 -6.46 -12.56 7.85
N TRP A 44 -6.17 -11.28 8.10
CA TRP A 44 -4.84 -10.83 8.52
C TRP A 44 -4.46 -11.36 9.89
N ASP A 45 -5.39 -11.32 10.86
CA ASP A 45 -5.14 -11.88 12.19
C ASP A 45 -4.86 -13.37 12.12
N GLN A 46 -5.64 -14.12 11.34
CA GLN A 46 -5.41 -15.55 11.12
C GLN A 46 -4.04 -15.81 10.48
N GLU A 47 -3.64 -15.04 9.48
CA GLU A 47 -2.35 -15.19 8.80
C GLU A 47 -1.17 -14.85 9.73
N ILE A 48 -1.29 -13.84 10.59
CA ILE A 48 -0.26 -13.50 11.58
C ILE A 48 -0.06 -14.67 12.55
N HIS A 49 -1.15 -15.21 13.11
CA HIS A 49 -1.06 -16.36 14.01
C HIS A 49 -0.46 -17.58 13.33
N ARG A 50 -0.85 -17.84 12.08
CA ARG A 50 -0.29 -18.94 11.27
C ARG A 50 1.22 -18.78 11.10
N ARG A 51 1.71 -17.59 10.73
CA ARG A 51 3.15 -17.33 10.55
C ARG A 51 3.94 -17.41 11.85
N LEU A 52 3.39 -16.93 12.96
CA LEU A 52 4.03 -17.07 14.27
C LEU A 52 4.19 -18.56 14.62
N ALA A 53 3.15 -19.37 14.44
CA ALA A 53 3.22 -20.80 14.68
C ALA A 53 4.27 -21.50 13.79
N GLU A 54 4.40 -21.11 12.51
CA GLU A 54 5.45 -21.63 11.63
C GLU A 54 6.86 -21.30 12.14
N ILE A 55 7.05 -20.12 12.72
CA ILE A 55 8.32 -19.70 13.33
C ILE A 55 8.59 -20.52 14.59
N ASP A 56 7.62 -20.61 15.50
CA ASP A 56 7.75 -21.31 16.78
C ASP A 56 8.01 -22.81 16.58
N THR A 57 7.41 -23.40 15.55
CA THR A 57 7.62 -24.82 15.18
C THR A 57 8.86 -25.05 14.31
N GLY A 58 9.59 -24.00 13.93
CA GLY A 58 10.77 -24.09 13.08
C GLY A 58 10.49 -24.52 11.63
N THR A 59 9.24 -24.42 11.17
CA THR A 59 8.83 -24.78 9.81
C THR A 59 8.89 -23.59 8.85
N ALA A 60 8.95 -22.37 9.38
CA ALA A 60 9.10 -21.15 8.59
C ALA A 60 10.42 -21.09 7.83
N LYS A 61 10.37 -20.73 6.54
CA LYS A 61 11.55 -20.36 5.75
C LYS A 61 11.90 -18.90 6.01
N LEU A 62 12.85 -18.67 6.91
CA LEU A 62 13.36 -17.34 7.24
C LEU A 62 14.42 -16.90 6.24
N ILE A 63 14.51 -15.59 6.05
CA ILE A 63 15.58 -14.94 5.29
C ILE A 63 16.26 -13.90 6.17
N ASP A 64 17.54 -13.64 5.91
CA ASP A 64 18.26 -12.57 6.61
C ASP A 64 17.70 -11.18 6.22
N ARG A 65 17.86 -10.22 7.13
CA ARG A 65 17.39 -8.85 6.91
C ARG A 65 18.05 -8.17 5.70
N ASN A 66 19.31 -8.48 5.40
CA ASN A 66 20.00 -7.93 4.24
C ASN A 66 19.43 -8.50 2.94
N GLU A 67 19.17 -9.80 2.91
CA GLU A 67 18.52 -10.48 1.80
C GLU A 67 17.12 -9.91 1.54
N PHE A 68 16.31 -9.73 2.59
CA PHE A 68 15.00 -9.09 2.49
C PHE A 68 15.10 -7.70 1.85
N ARG A 69 16.03 -6.86 2.33
CA ARG A 69 16.22 -5.49 1.79
C ARG A 69 16.60 -5.51 0.32
N GLN A 70 17.47 -6.44 -0.11
CA GLN A 70 17.83 -6.57 -1.51
C GLN A 70 16.62 -6.92 -2.37
N ARG A 71 15.87 -7.95 -1.99
CA ARG A 71 14.65 -8.37 -2.70
C ARG A 71 13.61 -7.26 -2.82
N MET A 72 13.43 -6.46 -1.75
CA MET A 72 12.49 -5.33 -1.77
C MET A 72 12.93 -4.20 -2.71
N ARG A 73 14.23 -3.90 -2.76
CA ARG A 73 14.77 -2.92 -3.71
C ARG A 73 14.56 -3.39 -5.15
N ASP A 74 14.84 -4.65 -5.44
CA ASP A 74 14.69 -5.20 -6.80
C ASP A 74 13.21 -5.20 -7.26
N ARG A 75 12.27 -5.33 -6.32
CA ARG A 75 10.82 -5.37 -6.60
C ARG A 75 10.15 -4.01 -6.71
N ILE A 76 10.62 -3.01 -5.96
CA ILE A 76 9.97 -1.66 -5.88
C ILE A 76 10.77 -0.60 -6.65
N GLY A 77 12.09 -0.77 -6.78
CA GLY A 77 13.00 0.20 -7.40
C GLY A 77 13.34 -0.08 -8.86
N GLY A 78 12.54 -0.88 -9.57
CA GLY A 78 12.63 -1.13 -11.00
C GLY A 78 11.64 -0.31 -11.80
#